data_AF-A0A8T3PMR5-F1
#
_entry.id   AF-A0A8T3PMR5-F1
#
_cell.length_a   1.000
_cell.length_b   1.000
_cell.length_c   1.000
_cell.angle_alpha   90.00
_cell.angle_beta   90.00
_cell.angle_gamma   90.00
#
_symmetry.space_group_name_H-M   'P 1'
#
loop_
_entity.id
_entity.type
_entity.pdbx_description
1 polymer ?
#
loop_
_entity_poly.entity_id
_entity_poly.type
_entity_poly.pdbx_seq_one_letter_code
_entity_poly.pdbx_strand_id
1 'polypeptide(L)' 'MSSMNISLPDSLKAFVDEQVAQRGYGTGSEYVRELIRKDQDRMRLRELLLEGAATQPGGPADEAYFDSLRGRVRKRAQG' A
#
# COMPACT_ATOMS: atom_id res chain seq x y z
N MET A 1 -23.27 -6.20 2.75
CA MET A 1 -22.29 -5.73 1.75
C MET A 1 -23.01 -4.84 0.76
N SER A 2 -22.43 -3.73 0.36
CA SER A 2 -22.94 -2.93 -0.76
C SER A 2 -22.42 -3.50 -2.08
N SER A 3 -23.31 -3.67 -3.07
CA SER A 3 -22.94 -4.14 -4.41
C SER A 3 -22.56 -2.97 -5.30
N MET A 4 -21.54 -3.15 -6.14
CA MET A 4 -21.16 -2.22 -7.20
C MET A 4 -21.21 -2.96 -8.53
N ASN A 5 -21.96 -2.42 -9.49
CA ASN A 5 -22.04 -2.97 -10.85
C ASN A 5 -21.13 -2.16 -11.78
N ILE A 6 -20.31 -2.86 -12.56
CA ILE A 6 -19.34 -2.25 -13.47
C ILE A 6 -19.50 -2.91 -14.84
N SER A 7 -19.78 -2.11 -15.86
CA SER A 7 -19.78 -2.57 -17.25
C SER A 7 -18.37 -2.51 -17.80
N LEU A 8 -17.90 -3.61 -18.38
CA LEU A 8 -16.57 -3.72 -18.98
C LEU A 8 -16.71 -4.05 -20.47
N PRO A 9 -15.90 -3.44 -21.36
CA PRO A 9 -15.70 -3.95 -22.71
C PRO A 9 -15.18 -5.40 -22.69
N ASP A 10 -15.47 -6.17 -23.74
CA ASP A 10 -15.11 -7.59 -23.82
C ASP A 10 -13.61 -7.84 -23.59
N SER A 11 -12.74 -6.94 -24.06
CA SER A 11 -11.30 -7.04 -23.85
C SER A 11 -10.90 -6.97 -22.38
N LEU A 12 -11.52 -6.07 -21.60
CA LEU A 12 -11.26 -5.95 -20.17
C LEU A 12 -11.87 -7.11 -19.39
N LYS A 13 -13.04 -7.60 -19.81
CA LYS A 13 -13.63 -8.80 -19.22
C LYS A 13 -12.71 -10.02 -19.41
N ALA A 14 -12.22 -10.25 -20.62
CA ALA A 14 -11.31 -11.36 -20.92
C ALA A 14 -10.02 -11.28 -20.09
N PHE A 15 -9.46 -10.07 -19.94
CA PHE A 15 -8.31 -9.86 -19.07
C PHE A 15 -8.60 -10.20 -17.61
N VAL A 16 -9.74 -9.77 -17.06
CA VAL A 16 -10.14 -10.11 -15.69
C VAL A 16 -10.30 -11.63 -15.52
N ASP A 17 -10.94 -12.30 -16.47
CA ASP A 17 -11.13 -13.76 -16.44
C ASP A 17 -9.78 -14.50 -16.45
N GLU A 18 -8.81 -14.02 -17.24
CA GLU A 18 -7.44 -14.55 -17.23
C GLU A 18 -6.75 -14.36 -15.88
N GLN A 19 -6.87 -13.17 -15.27
CA GLN A 19 -6.28 -12.93 -13.94
C GLN A 19 -6.90 -13.82 -12.87
N VAL A 20 -8.20 -14.07 -12.94
CA VAL A 20 -8.91 -15.00 -12.05
C VAL A 20 -8.34 -16.42 -12.21
N ALA A 21 -8.23 -16.91 -13.44
CA ALA A 21 -7.73 -18.25 -13.71
C ALA A 21 -6.26 -18.47 -13.30
N GLN A 22 -5.38 -17.48 -13.55
CA GLN A 22 -3.95 -17.62 -13.33
C GLN A 22 -3.51 -17.33 -11.89
N ARG A 23 -4.20 -16.41 -11.20
CA ARG A 23 -3.76 -15.90 -9.88
C ARG A 23 -4.58 -16.44 -8.71
N GLY A 24 -5.48 -17.40 -8.97
CA GLY A 24 -6.24 -18.10 -7.95
C GLY A 24 -7.33 -17.26 -7.28
N TYR A 25 -7.81 -16.21 -7.93
CA TYR A 25 -9.00 -15.49 -7.45
C TYR A 25 -10.25 -16.35 -7.69
N GLY A 26 -11.23 -16.27 -6.81
CA GLY A 26 -12.51 -16.99 -6.96
C GLY A 26 -13.49 -16.29 -7.89
N THR A 27 -13.41 -14.96 -8.04
CA THR A 27 -14.31 -14.17 -8.91
C THR A 27 -13.64 -12.91 -9.48
N GLY A 28 -14.18 -12.36 -10.57
CA GLY A 28 -13.75 -11.06 -11.08
C GLY A 28 -13.95 -9.92 -10.07
N SER A 29 -15.01 -9.96 -9.25
CA SER A 29 -15.21 -8.97 -8.18
C SER A 29 -14.15 -9.05 -7.09
N GLU A 30 -13.62 -10.24 -6.80
CA GLU A 30 -12.48 -10.39 -5.90
C GLU A 30 -11.21 -9.77 -6.48
N TYR A 31 -10.90 -10.05 -7.74
CA TYR A 31 -9.77 -9.41 -8.42
C TYR A 31 -9.87 -7.88 -8.39
N VAL A 32 -11.05 -7.33 -8.72
CA VAL A 32 -11.27 -5.88 -8.70
C VAL A 32 -11.11 -5.29 -7.30
N ARG A 33 -11.61 -5.96 -6.24
CA ARG A 33 -11.41 -5.51 -4.85
C ARG A 33 -9.93 -5.47 -4.48
N GLU A 34 -9.15 -6.46 -4.92
CA GLU A 34 -7.70 -6.45 -4.70
C GLU A 34 -6.99 -5.33 -5.45
N LEU A 35 -7.41 -5.02 -6.69
CA LEU A 35 -6.88 -3.86 -7.40
C LEU A 35 -7.17 -2.55 -6.68
N ILE A 36 -8.38 -2.38 -6.15
CA ILE A 36 -8.77 -1.19 -5.38
C ILE A 36 -7.91 -1.06 -4.12
N ARG A 37 -7.68 -2.15 -3.38
CA ARG A 37 -6.80 -2.13 -2.20
C ARG A 37 -5.37 -1.72 -2.56
N LYS A 38 -4.82 -2.29 -3.63
CA LYS A 38 -3.49 -1.92 -4.12
C LYS A 38 -3.41 -0.46 -4.56
N ASP A 39 -4.46 0.08 -5.16
CA ASP A 39 -4.52 1.49 -5.53
C ASP A 39 -4.57 2.39 -4.29
N GLN A 40 -5.38 2.04 -3.29
CA GLN A 40 -5.42 2.72 -2.00
C GLN A 40 -4.05 2.72 -1.30
N ASP A 41 -3.35 1.58 -1.29
CA ASP A 41 -2.00 1.48 -0.70
C ASP A 41 -1.00 2.37 -1.44
N ARG A 42 -1.08 2.42 -2.78
CA ARG A 42 -0.24 3.31 -3.61
C ARG A 42 -0.53 4.78 -3.33
N MET A 43 -1.80 5.15 -3.21
CA MET A 43 -2.20 6.51 -2.87
C MET A 43 -1.70 6.91 -1.48
N ARG A 44 -1.84 6.01 -0.49
CA ARG A 44 -1.34 6.23 0.87
C ARG A 44 0.18 6.39 0.92
N LEU A 45 0.92 5.54 0.21
CA LEU A 45 2.37 5.67 0.11
C LEU A 45 2.78 7.01 -0.53
N ARG A 46 2.10 7.41 -1.60
CA ARG A 46 2.34 8.69 -2.27
C ARG A 46 2.10 9.87 -1.31
N GLU A 47 1.03 9.83 -0.53
CA GLU A 47 0.73 10.85 0.47
C GLU A 47 1.85 10.96 1.51
N LEU A 48 2.28 9.84 2.10
CA LEU A 48 3.38 9.80 3.08
C LEU A 48 4.71 10.34 2.51
N LEU A 49 5.00 10.05 1.24
CA LEU A 49 6.20 10.57 0.57
C LEU A 49 6.13 12.09 0.37
N LEU A 50 4.95 12.61 -0.01
CA LEU A 50 4.73 14.05 -0.17
C LEU A 50 4.79 14.77 1.18
N GLU A 51 4.19 14.20 2.22
CA GLU A 51 4.29 14.71 3.59
C GLU A 51 5.76 14.78 4.04
N GLY A 52 6.53 13.70 3.84
CA GLY A 52 7.96 13.68 4.14
C GLY A 52 8.75 14.73 3.34
N ALA A 53 8.48 14.85 2.04
CA ALA A 53 9.15 15.84 1.18
C ALA A 53 8.80 17.29 1.53
N ALA A 54 7.65 17.54 2.16
CA ALA A 54 7.26 18.86 2.64
C ALA A 54 7.99 19.26 3.93
N THR A 55 8.66 18.33 4.62
CA THR A 55 9.46 18.63 5.81
C THR A 55 10.88 19.06 5.45
N GLN A 56 11.56 19.72 6.39
CA GLN A 56 12.98 20.00 6.23
C GLN A 56 13.78 18.69 6.22
N PRO A 57 14.81 18.56 5.35
CA PRO A 57 15.68 17.40 5.36
C PRO A 57 16.28 17.18 6.75
N GLY A 58 16.19 15.94 7.25
CA GLY A 58 16.87 15.54 8.48
C GLY A 58 18.39 15.48 8.28
N GLY A 59 19.12 15.42 9.39
CA GLY A 59 20.54 15.07 9.36
C GLY A 59 20.78 13.64 8.85
N PRO A 60 22.04 13.26 8.56
CA PRO A 60 22.38 11.91 8.11
C PRO A 60 21.87 10.83 9.06
N ALA A 61 21.31 9.75 8.51
CA ALA A 61 20.96 8.55 9.26
C ALA A 61 22.22 7.68 9.47
N ASP A 62 23.17 8.18 10.24
CA ASP A 62 24.45 7.53 10.54
C ASP A 62 24.38 6.64 11.80
N GLU A 63 25.52 6.09 12.20
CA GLU A 63 25.62 5.19 13.37
C GLU A 63 25.13 5.88 14.66
N ALA A 64 25.52 7.15 14.87
CA ALA A 64 25.13 7.93 16.05
C ALA A 64 23.61 8.19 16.07
N TYR A 65 23.01 8.48 14.92
CA TYR A 65 21.55 8.58 14.78
C TYR A 65 20.87 7.29 15.25
N PHE A 66 21.31 6.14 14.76
CA PHE A 66 20.69 4.86 15.10
C PHE A 66 20.95 4.42 16.54
N ASP A 67 22.11 4.73 17.12
CA ASP A 67 22.40 4.51 18.54
C ASP A 67 21.46 5.31 19.43
N SER A 68 21.27 6.60 19.13
CA SER A 68 20.34 7.46 19.85
C SER A 68 18.89 6.95 19.73
N LEU A 69 18.50 6.46 18.54
CA LEU A 69 17.18 5.91 18.28
C LEU A 69 16.92 4.65 19.11
N ARG A 70 17.86 3.69 19.10
CA ARG A 70 17.77 2.47 19.92
C ARG A 70 17.73 2.80 21.42
N GLY A 71 18.54 3.76 21.87
CA GLY A 71 18.51 4.24 23.25
C GLY A 71 17.13 4.76 23.66
N ARG A 72 16.47 5.57 22.80
CA ARG A 72 15.12 6.09 23.04
C ARG A 72 14.06 4.98 23.11
N VAL A 73 14.12 4.00 22.20
CA VAL A 73 13.17 2.87 22.18
C VAL A 73 13.30 2.04 23.46
N ARG A 74 14.53 1.70 23.89
CA ARG A 74 14.77 0.94 25.13
C ARG A 74 14.26 1.66 26.37
N LYS A 75 14.48 2.98 26.47
CA LYS A 75 13.95 3.79 27.59
C LYS A 75 12.42 3.77 27.66
N ARG A 76 11.74 3.85 26.51
CA ARG A 76 10.27 3.77 26.43
C ARG A 76 9.70 2.38 26.75
N ALA A 77 10.49 1.32 26.59
CA ALA A 77 10.05 -0.03 26.92
C ALA A 77 10.24 -0.38 28.42
N GLN A 78 10.98 0.44 29.16
CA GLN A 78 11.31 0.22 30.58
C GLN A 78 10.49 1.09 31.54
N GLY A 79 9.68 2.01 31.03
CA GLY A 79 8.72 2.82 31.79
C GLY A 79 7.32 2.58 31.29
#